data_AF-A0A6B8M350-F1
#
_entry.id   AF-A0A6B8M350-F1
#
_cell.length_a   1.000
_cell.length_b   1.000
_cell.length_c   1.000
_cell.angle_alpha   90.00
_cell.angle_beta   90.00
_cell.angle_gamma   90.00
#
_symmetry.space_group_name_H-M   'P 1'
#
loop_
_entity.id
_entity.type
_entity.pdbx_description
1 polymer ?
#
loop_
_entity_poly.entity_id
_entity_poly.type
_entity_poly.pdbx_seq_one_letter_code
_entity_poly.pdbx_strand_id
1 'polypeptide(L)'
;MADYYSLISRAIAALPQQTPESRQVVYERARKALFSQLRGIQPPVAEADIAAEGRALEEAITRVEIELAAKNSSGPRAGSAKAESSASAAVKPPAPPELPPGERSAEDAWRETLAETESDAPAREPQRPAAPLPMPPKSRRPPTRIIALGAVLVALIAVVGALAWYLRERPEDLAKLKPEESGPAESADAGKFGDRVEGGSAASAPVSGKRATSVPVAQKAEMWVASLQEPDKVDRIYNGTVVWRLENVGGPGQPVGSAIRGDIDIPDGKMKMTLLFQKNNDATLSASHTINVSFKPQSGGPLGGVKAIGPIQMRRADAQSGEKVAGIPVPITDNNFLIGLMRGDREARNIQLLRSLAVIDLPLQLSDGRSATINMEKGPAGERVFSDAIDNWGK
;
A
#
# COMPACT_ATOMS: atom_id res chain seq x y z
N MET A 1 29.62 -13.84 14.51
CA MET A 1 28.31 -13.39 15.04
C MET A 1 28.26 -11.90 14.91
N ALA A 2 27.16 -11.35 14.39
CA ALA A 2 27.02 -9.90 14.28
C ALA A 2 26.81 -9.29 15.67
N ASP A 3 27.41 -8.13 15.93
CA ASP A 3 27.25 -7.43 17.21
C ASP A 3 25.99 -6.57 17.18
N TYR A 4 24.85 -7.20 17.46
CA TYR A 4 23.54 -6.56 17.47
C TYR A 4 23.42 -5.48 18.56
N TYR A 5 24.14 -5.65 19.67
CA TYR A 5 24.09 -4.73 20.80
C TYR A 5 24.68 -3.36 20.45
N SER A 6 25.85 -3.30 19.79
CA SER A 6 26.45 -2.02 19.39
C SER A 6 25.63 -1.29 18.31
N LEU A 7 24.95 -2.03 17.44
CA LEU A 7 24.07 -1.47 16.42
C LEU A 7 22.79 -0.87 17.03
N ILE A 8 22.14 -1.60 17.93
CA ILE A 8 20.91 -1.15 18.58
C ILE A 8 21.18 0.02 19.54
N SER A 9 22.22 -0.06 20.36
CA SER A 9 22.58 1.02 21.30
C SER A 9 22.88 2.33 20.56
N ARG A 10 23.60 2.28 19.43
CA ARG A 10 23.85 3.45 18.58
C ARG A 10 22.57 4.00 17.95
N ALA A 11 21.67 3.14 17.49
CA ALA A 11 20.41 3.56 16.89
C ALA A 11 19.50 4.29 17.90
N ILE A 12 19.45 3.82 19.15
CA ILE A 12 18.70 4.48 20.23
C ILE A 12 19.36 5.79 20.63
N ALA A 13 20.70 5.83 20.72
CA ALA A 13 21.42 7.05 21.04
C ALA A 13 21.19 8.18 20.03
N ALA A 14 20.89 7.83 18.77
CA ALA A 14 20.56 8.78 17.71
C ALA A 14 19.10 9.27 17.73
N LEU A 15 18.24 8.75 18.62
CA LEU A 15 16.86 9.20 18.72
C LEU A 15 16.75 10.59 19.38
N PRO A 16 15.94 11.52 18.84
CA PRO A 16 15.75 12.85 19.43
C PRO A 16 15.13 12.82 20.83
N GLN A 17 14.27 11.83 21.10
CA GLN A 17 13.73 11.55 22.41
C GLN A 17 13.84 10.04 22.64
N GLN A 18 14.47 9.61 23.73
CA GLN A 18 14.64 8.20 24.07
C GLN A 18 13.49 7.69 24.94
N THR A 19 12.24 7.99 24.56
CA THR A 19 11.05 7.50 25.28
C THR A 19 10.83 6.01 25.01
N PRO A 20 10.17 5.25 25.90
CA PRO A 20 9.88 3.83 25.68
C PRO A 20 9.23 3.53 24.33
N GLU A 21 8.31 4.39 23.88
CA GLU A 21 7.58 4.24 22.61
C GLU A 21 8.51 4.39 21.40
N SER A 22 9.43 5.37 21.44
CA SER A 22 10.39 5.61 20.36
C SER A 22 11.41 4.47 20.22
N ARG A 23 11.85 3.89 21.35
CA ARG A 23 12.76 2.74 21.38
C ARG A 23 12.08 1.49 20.83
N GLN A 24 10.79 1.29 21.14
CA GLN A 24 10.00 0.17 20.63
C GLN A 24 9.91 0.17 19.10
N VAL A 25 9.75 1.34 18.48
CA VAL A 25 9.75 1.46 17.00
C VAL A 25 11.09 1.04 16.39
N VAL A 26 12.21 1.31 17.06
CA VAL A 26 13.56 0.87 16.60
C VAL A 26 13.70 -0.64 16.72
N TYR A 27 13.23 -1.25 17.82
CA TYR A 27 13.25 -2.70 18.00
C TYR A 27 12.42 -3.44 16.96
N GLU A 28 11.19 -2.99 16.71
CA GLU A 28 10.32 -3.58 15.68
C GLU A 28 10.94 -3.51 14.28
N ARG A 29 11.57 -2.38 13.94
CA ARG A 29 12.28 -2.25 12.67
C ARG A 29 13.48 -3.20 12.59
N ALA A 30 14.26 -3.35 13.66
CA ALA A 30 15.39 -4.27 13.71
C ALA A 30 14.98 -5.74 13.54
N ARG A 31 13.91 -6.17 14.22
CA ARG A 31 13.33 -7.52 14.09
C ARG A 31 12.92 -7.83 12.65
N LYS A 32 12.19 -6.90 12.03
CA LYS A 32 11.72 -7.04 10.64
C LYS A 32 12.87 -7.09 9.64
N ALA A 33 13.88 -6.25 9.82
CA ALA A 33 15.06 -6.22 8.96
C ALA A 33 15.86 -7.53 9.04
N LEU A 34 16.09 -8.06 10.24
CA LEU A 34 16.80 -9.33 10.44
C LEU A 34 16.08 -10.50 9.76
N PHE A 35 14.77 -10.63 9.96
CA PHE A 35 13.98 -11.69 9.32
C PHE A 35 13.92 -11.57 7.80
N SER A 36 13.80 -10.34 7.27
CA SER A 36 13.82 -10.09 5.82
C SER A 36 15.18 -10.44 5.21
N GLN A 37 16.27 -10.11 5.89
CA GLN A 37 17.62 -10.40 5.43
C GLN A 37 17.92 -11.90 5.48
N LEU A 38 17.58 -12.58 6.57
CA LEU A 38 17.84 -14.02 6.72
C LEU A 38 17.00 -14.89 5.77
N ARG A 39 15.78 -14.47 5.43
CA ARG A 39 14.95 -15.16 4.42
C ARG A 39 15.33 -14.80 2.98
N GLY A 40 15.96 -13.65 2.76
CA GLY A 40 16.39 -13.18 1.44
C GLY A 40 17.71 -13.81 0.96
N ILE A 41 18.46 -14.48 1.83
CA ILE A 41 19.71 -15.16 1.47
C ILE A 41 19.38 -16.48 0.74
N GLN A 42 19.95 -16.66 -0.45
CA GLN A 42 19.95 -17.95 -1.17
C GLN A 42 21.33 -18.60 -1.08
N PRO A 43 21.41 -19.89 -0.70
CA PRO A 43 20.34 -20.83 -0.36
C PRO A 43 19.64 -20.51 0.98
N PRO A 44 18.38 -20.96 1.19
CA PRO A 44 17.58 -20.61 2.37
C PRO A 44 18.30 -20.99 3.66
N VAL A 45 18.43 -20.01 4.56
CA VAL A 45 18.97 -20.22 5.90
C VAL A 45 18.05 -21.18 6.66
N ALA A 46 18.61 -22.17 7.35
CA ALA A 46 17.82 -23.13 8.10
C ALA A 46 16.99 -22.40 9.17
N GLU A 47 15.73 -22.80 9.37
CA GLU A 47 14.84 -22.13 10.32
C GLU A 47 15.40 -22.07 11.75
N ALA A 48 16.20 -23.08 12.13
CA ALA A 48 16.91 -23.11 13.41
C ALA A 48 17.98 -22.01 13.55
N ASP A 49 18.66 -21.66 12.47
CA ASP A 49 19.67 -20.60 12.46
C ASP A 49 18.97 -19.23 12.49
N ILE A 50 17.83 -19.07 11.79
CA ILE A 50 17.00 -17.86 11.88
C ILE A 50 16.48 -17.66 13.31
N ALA A 51 16.03 -18.73 13.97
CA ALA A 51 15.57 -18.69 15.35
C ALA A 51 16.72 -18.43 16.34
N ALA A 52 17.93 -18.93 16.09
CA ALA A 52 19.11 -18.62 16.88
C ALA A 52 19.50 -17.14 16.76
N GLU A 53 19.48 -16.60 15.54
CA GLU A 53 19.85 -15.22 15.28
C GLU A 53 18.78 -14.23 15.79
N GLY A 54 17.50 -14.60 15.69
CA GLY A 54 16.41 -13.86 16.33
C GLY A 54 16.56 -13.80 17.84
N ARG A 55 16.93 -14.91 18.50
CA ARG A 55 17.21 -14.92 19.95
C ARG A 55 18.38 -14.02 20.32
N ALA A 56 19.47 -14.04 19.54
CA ALA A 56 20.62 -13.17 19.75
C ALA A 56 20.26 -11.67 19.67
N LEU A 57 19.32 -11.32 18.79
CA LEU A 57 18.79 -9.95 18.70
C LEU A 57 17.96 -9.57 19.94
N GLU A 58 17.06 -10.43 20.41
CA GLU A 58 16.25 -10.17 21.61
C GLU A 58 17.10 -10.07 22.89
N GLU A 59 18.14 -10.89 23.02
CA GLU A 59 19.10 -10.79 24.12
C GLU A 59 19.83 -9.44 24.13
N ALA A 60 20.23 -8.95 22.95
CA ALA A 60 20.84 -7.64 22.80
C ALA A 60 19.88 -6.51 23.17
N ILE A 61 18.62 -6.57 22.73
CA ILE A 61 17.57 -5.60 23.08
C ILE A 61 17.35 -5.57 24.60
N THR A 62 17.22 -6.75 25.21
CA THR A 62 17.00 -6.88 26.66
C THR A 62 18.16 -6.26 27.44
N ARG A 63 19.41 -6.50 27.01
CA ARG A 63 20.59 -5.92 27.63
C ARG A 63 20.60 -4.39 27.53
N VAL A 64 20.21 -3.83 26.39
CA VAL A 64 20.13 -2.37 26.18
C VAL A 64 19.04 -1.75 27.04
N GLU A 65 17.87 -2.37 27.17
CA GLU A 65 16.79 -1.86 28.04
C GLU A 65 17.19 -1.89 29.52
N ILE A 66 17.88 -2.94 29.99
CA ILE A 66 18.40 -2.99 31.37
C ILE A 66 19.38 -1.83 31.63
N GLU A 67 20.29 -1.55 30.69
CA GLU A 67 21.26 -0.47 30.82
C GLU A 67 20.60 0.92 30.77
N LEU A 68 19.61 1.11 29.90
CA LEU A 68 18.84 2.35 29.83
C LEU A 68 17.99 2.56 31.08
N ALA A 69 17.41 1.51 31.65
CA ALA A 69 16.71 1.57 32.93
C ALA A 69 17.66 1.93 34.08
N ALA A 70 18.89 1.38 34.09
CA ALA A 70 19.93 1.74 35.05
C ALA A 70 20.40 3.20 34.88
N LYS A 71 20.48 3.69 33.64
CA LYS A 71 20.89 5.07 33.32
C LYS A 71 19.81 6.10 33.66
N ASN A 72 18.54 5.75 33.48
CA ASN A 72 17.40 6.58 33.85
C ASN A 72 17.19 6.65 35.37
N SER A 73 17.60 5.61 36.10
CA SER A 73 17.54 5.58 37.57
C SER A 73 18.75 6.21 38.27
N SER A 74 19.82 6.58 37.53
CA SER A 74 21.07 7.17 38.05
C SER A 74 21.25 8.67 37.79
N GLY A 75 20.19 9.40 37.41
CA GLY A 75 20.20 10.87 37.40
C GLY A 75 20.42 11.48 38.81
N PRO A 76 20.90 12.73 38.93
CA PRO A 76 21.31 13.30 40.21
C PRO A 76 20.14 13.43 41.17
N ARG A 77 20.01 12.46 42.08
CA ARG A 77 19.12 12.53 43.23
C ARG A 77 19.85 13.30 44.32
N ALA A 78 19.61 14.61 44.36
CA ALA A 78 19.70 15.33 45.62
C ALA A 78 18.63 14.75 46.57
N GLY A 79 19.04 14.40 47.78
CA GLY A 79 18.14 14.27 48.93
C GLY A 79 17.58 12.87 49.22
N SER A 80 18.40 12.06 49.90
CA SER A 80 18.06 11.36 51.16
C SER A 80 16.61 10.93 51.44
N ALA A 81 16.42 9.61 51.57
CA ALA A 81 15.91 8.91 52.77
C ALA A 81 15.87 7.41 52.43
N LYS A 82 16.94 6.68 52.78
CA LYS A 82 17.09 5.89 54.00
C LYS A 82 16.19 4.64 54.00
N ALA A 83 16.87 3.50 53.94
CA ALA A 83 16.34 2.18 54.19
C ALA A 83 15.68 2.09 55.57
N GLU A 84 14.55 1.41 55.64
CA GLU A 84 14.12 0.71 56.85
C GLU A 84 13.22 -0.47 56.47
N SER A 85 13.80 -1.66 56.58
CA SER A 85 13.10 -2.88 56.93
C SER A 85 12.41 -2.68 58.27
N SER A 86 11.09 -2.85 58.35
CA SER A 86 10.47 -3.33 59.59
C SER A 86 9.12 -3.98 59.32
N ALA A 87 8.95 -5.13 59.96
CA ALA A 87 7.75 -5.94 59.95
C ALA A 87 6.65 -5.37 60.86
N SER A 88 5.41 -5.84 60.61
CA SER A 88 4.33 -6.04 61.60
C SER A 88 3.64 -4.81 62.19
N ALA A 89 2.36 -4.60 61.82
CA ALA A 89 1.25 -4.56 62.78
C ALA A 89 -0.11 -4.50 62.05
N ALA A 90 -1.01 -5.37 62.50
CA ALA A 90 -2.40 -5.48 62.05
C ALA A 90 -3.27 -4.29 62.46
N VAL A 91 -4.18 -3.86 61.58
CA VAL A 91 -5.41 -3.16 61.96
C VAL A 91 -6.56 -3.66 61.07
N LYS A 92 -7.62 -4.18 61.70
CA LYS A 92 -8.87 -4.68 61.12
C LYS A 92 -9.72 -3.54 60.50
N PRO A 93 -10.47 -3.77 59.41
CA PRO A 93 -11.62 -2.94 59.02
C PRO A 93 -12.86 -3.27 59.88
N PRO A 94 -13.76 -2.30 60.15
CA PRO A 94 -14.94 -2.50 60.99
C PRO A 94 -16.06 -3.25 60.27
N ALA A 95 -16.85 -4.00 61.06
CA ALA A 95 -17.95 -4.86 60.61
C ALA A 95 -19.21 -4.09 60.17
N PRO A 96 -19.97 -4.58 59.17
CA PRO A 96 -21.30 -4.06 58.79
C PRO A 96 -22.41 -4.52 59.75
N PRO A 97 -23.52 -3.75 59.92
CA PRO A 97 -24.68 -4.20 60.66
C PRO A 97 -25.56 -5.18 59.86
N GLU A 98 -26.26 -5.99 60.66
CA GLU A 98 -27.04 -7.20 60.36
C GLU A 98 -28.34 -6.97 59.57
N LEU A 99 -28.70 -7.95 58.74
CA LEU A 99 -29.89 -8.04 57.88
C LEU A 99 -31.13 -8.54 58.64
N PRO A 100 -32.36 -8.15 58.24
CA PRO A 100 -33.55 -8.99 58.35
C PRO A 100 -33.81 -9.78 57.04
N PRO A 101 -34.61 -10.86 57.09
CA PRO A 101 -34.38 -12.04 56.25
C PRO A 101 -35.20 -12.08 54.96
N GLY A 102 -34.56 -12.62 53.93
CA GLY A 102 -35.15 -13.68 53.10
C GLY A 102 -35.84 -13.25 51.82
N GLU A 103 -35.08 -13.13 50.73
CA GLU A 103 -35.50 -13.55 49.39
C GLU A 103 -34.28 -14.15 48.67
N ARG A 104 -34.43 -15.39 48.19
CA ARG A 104 -33.38 -16.20 47.57
C ARG A 104 -32.95 -15.55 46.25
N SER A 105 -31.66 -15.22 46.15
CA SER A 105 -31.05 -14.68 44.93
C SER A 105 -30.91 -15.77 43.87
N ALA A 106 -31.03 -15.36 42.60
CA ALA A 106 -31.09 -16.17 41.38
C ALA A 106 -29.82 -16.98 41.04
N GLU A 107 -28.97 -17.29 42.01
CA GLU A 107 -27.69 -17.99 41.81
C GLU A 107 -27.76 -19.48 42.15
N ASP A 108 -28.75 -19.91 42.94
CA ASP A 108 -29.02 -21.35 43.18
C ASP A 108 -29.79 -22.00 42.01
N ALA A 109 -30.50 -21.20 41.19
CA ALA A 109 -31.30 -21.70 40.07
C ALA A 109 -30.47 -22.10 38.82
N TRP A 110 -29.23 -21.62 38.69
CA TRP A 110 -28.36 -21.95 37.54
C TRP A 110 -27.48 -23.18 37.76
N ARG A 111 -27.38 -23.71 38.99
CA ARG A 111 -26.61 -24.94 39.27
C ARG A 111 -27.41 -26.23 39.08
N GLU A 112 -28.73 -26.17 39.06
CA GLU A 112 -29.60 -27.34 38.86
C GLU A 112 -29.83 -27.65 37.36
N THR A 113 -29.62 -26.68 36.46
CA THR A 113 -29.82 -26.84 35.00
C THR A 113 -28.62 -27.41 34.24
N LEU A 114 -27.47 -27.60 34.89
CA LEU A 114 -26.26 -28.17 34.27
C LEU A 114 -25.96 -29.62 34.72
N ALA A 115 -26.80 -30.22 35.58
CA ALA A 115 -26.61 -31.58 36.08
C ALA A 115 -27.54 -32.63 35.44
N GLU A 116 -28.42 -32.25 34.50
CA GLU A 116 -29.49 -33.12 33.97
C GLU A 116 -29.38 -33.45 32.47
N THR A 117 -28.22 -33.24 31.83
CA THR A 117 -28.02 -33.60 30.41
C THR A 117 -26.83 -34.54 30.18
N GLU A 118 -26.50 -35.36 31.17
CA GLU A 118 -25.48 -36.41 31.08
C GLU A 118 -26.11 -37.79 31.37
N SER A 119 -27.04 -38.25 30.52
CA SER A 119 -27.41 -39.68 30.48
C SER A 119 -28.25 -40.02 29.23
N ASP A 120 -27.60 -40.31 28.08
CA ASP A 120 -27.95 -41.44 27.19
C ASP A 120 -26.84 -41.71 26.12
N ALA A 121 -26.68 -42.98 25.71
CA ALA A 121 -25.52 -43.70 25.13
C ALA A 121 -25.14 -43.39 23.62
N PRO A 122 -24.11 -44.02 22.94
CA PRO A 122 -23.32 -45.23 23.27
C PRO A 122 -21.77 -45.20 23.02
N ALA A 123 -21.11 -46.30 23.44
CA ALA A 123 -19.67 -46.55 23.46
C ALA A 123 -18.93 -46.49 22.11
N ARG A 124 -17.73 -45.88 22.09
CA ARG A 124 -16.71 -45.99 21.03
C ARG A 124 -15.30 -46.16 21.63
N GLU A 125 -14.53 -47.03 20.98
CA GLU A 125 -13.21 -47.57 21.37
C GLU A 125 -12.09 -46.54 21.65
N PRO A 126 -11.06 -46.92 22.44
CA PRO A 126 -9.96 -46.03 22.80
C PRO A 126 -8.93 -45.88 21.66
N GLN A 127 -8.79 -44.66 21.11
CA GLN A 127 -7.71 -44.30 20.20
C GLN A 127 -6.47 -43.81 20.98
N ARG A 128 -5.31 -44.39 20.63
CA ARG A 128 -3.98 -44.14 21.19
C ARG A 128 -3.36 -42.85 20.60
N PRO A 129 -2.47 -42.12 21.30
CA PRO A 129 -1.81 -40.93 20.74
C PRO A 129 -0.75 -41.29 19.69
N ALA A 130 -0.63 -40.49 18.62
CA ALA A 130 0.39 -40.64 17.57
C ALA A 130 1.75 -40.06 18.01
N ALA A 131 2.83 -40.79 17.70
CA ALA A 131 4.22 -40.47 18.05
C ALA A 131 4.89 -39.48 17.06
N PRO A 132 5.99 -38.80 17.45
CA PRO A 132 6.68 -37.82 16.61
C PRO A 132 7.66 -38.48 15.62
N LEU A 133 7.74 -37.97 14.39
CA LEU A 133 8.63 -38.45 13.32
C LEU A 133 10.06 -37.86 13.41
N PRO A 134 11.10 -38.57 12.90
CA PRO A 134 12.52 -38.17 13.02
C PRO A 134 12.98 -37.17 11.95
N MET A 135 14.02 -36.38 12.26
CA MET A 135 14.61 -35.36 11.35
C MET A 135 15.67 -35.92 10.38
N PRO A 136 15.77 -35.42 9.13
CA PRO A 136 16.77 -35.86 8.15
C PRO A 136 18.14 -35.15 8.29
N PRO A 137 19.23 -35.72 7.72
CA PRO A 137 20.61 -35.37 8.06
C PRO A 137 21.18 -34.17 7.29
N LYS A 138 22.08 -33.43 7.96
CA LYS A 138 22.77 -32.22 7.47
C LYS A 138 23.91 -32.60 6.51
N SER A 139 23.84 -32.19 5.24
CA SER A 139 24.95 -32.36 4.30
C SER A 139 25.96 -31.21 4.42
N ARG A 140 27.24 -31.60 4.44
CA ARG A 140 28.45 -30.78 4.59
C ARG A 140 29.02 -30.51 3.18
N ARG A 141 29.53 -29.28 2.91
CA ARG A 141 30.60 -28.86 1.93
C ARG A 141 30.19 -27.69 0.98
N PRO A 142 31.13 -26.97 0.32
CA PRO A 142 32.03 -25.93 0.85
C PRO A 142 31.96 -24.60 0.02
N PRO A 143 32.68 -23.52 0.41
CA PRO A 143 32.48 -22.17 -0.14
C PRO A 143 33.53 -21.79 -1.19
N THR A 144 33.12 -21.55 -2.44
CA THR A 144 34.00 -20.92 -3.46
C THR A 144 33.31 -19.87 -4.34
N ARG A 145 32.06 -19.45 -4.04
CA ARG A 145 31.28 -18.61 -4.97
C ARG A 145 30.96 -17.18 -4.47
N ILE A 146 31.82 -16.58 -3.64
CA ILE A 146 31.63 -15.18 -3.19
C ILE A 146 32.40 -14.16 -4.06
N ILE A 147 33.32 -14.59 -4.93
CA ILE A 147 34.17 -13.64 -5.69
C ILE A 147 33.48 -13.11 -6.97
N ALA A 148 32.47 -13.79 -7.51
CA ALA A 148 31.91 -13.42 -8.83
C ALA A 148 30.93 -12.22 -8.81
N LEU A 149 30.31 -11.90 -7.67
CA LEU A 149 29.21 -10.91 -7.65
C LEU A 149 29.68 -9.45 -7.46
N GLY A 150 30.86 -9.24 -6.87
CA GLY A 150 31.42 -7.89 -6.69
C GLY A 150 31.95 -7.27 -7.99
N ALA A 151 32.40 -8.09 -8.95
CA ALA A 151 33.01 -7.61 -10.19
C ALA A 151 32.00 -7.01 -11.18
N VAL A 152 30.75 -7.50 -11.18
CA VAL A 152 29.70 -7.06 -12.10
C VAL A 152 29.18 -5.66 -11.76
N LEU A 153 29.14 -5.31 -10.46
CA LEU A 153 28.66 -4.01 -10.00
C LEU A 153 29.64 -2.88 -10.36
N VAL A 154 30.95 -3.15 -10.29
CA VAL A 154 31.99 -2.18 -10.64
C VAL A 154 32.05 -1.92 -12.15
N ALA A 155 31.84 -2.95 -12.97
CA ALA A 155 31.79 -2.81 -14.43
C ALA A 155 30.61 -1.95 -14.91
N LEU A 156 29.44 -2.07 -14.25
CA LEU A 156 28.24 -1.30 -14.57
C LEU A 156 28.41 0.20 -14.29
N ILE A 157 29.08 0.55 -13.19
CA ILE A 157 29.35 1.94 -12.82
C ILE A 157 30.34 2.60 -13.80
N ALA A 158 31.34 1.86 -14.29
CA ALA A 158 32.30 2.36 -15.26
C ALA A 158 31.66 2.66 -16.64
N VAL A 159 30.72 1.82 -17.09
CA VAL A 159 30.02 2.02 -18.37
C VAL A 159 29.12 3.26 -18.33
N VAL A 160 28.42 3.50 -17.22
CA VAL A 160 27.56 4.68 -17.06
C VAL A 160 28.38 5.97 -17.01
N GLY A 161 29.56 5.96 -16.38
CA GLY A 161 30.48 7.10 -16.37
C GLY A 161 31.00 7.46 -17.77
N ALA A 162 31.37 6.46 -18.58
CA ALA A 162 31.83 6.68 -19.94
C ALA A 162 30.73 7.22 -20.86
N LEU A 163 29.49 6.75 -20.70
CA LEU A 163 28.34 7.21 -21.49
C LEU A 163 27.95 8.66 -21.17
N ALA A 164 28.05 9.06 -19.90
CA ALA A 164 27.78 10.42 -19.45
C ALA A 164 28.84 11.43 -19.94
N TRP A 165 30.09 11.00 -20.15
CA TRP A 165 31.15 11.84 -20.70
C TRP A 165 30.97 12.04 -22.21
N TYR A 166 30.66 10.98 -22.96
CA TYR A 166 30.50 11.01 -24.42
C TYR A 166 29.32 11.88 -24.91
N LEU A 167 28.23 11.97 -24.14
CA LEU A 167 27.06 12.79 -24.50
C LEU A 167 27.26 14.31 -24.27
N ARG A 168 28.38 14.72 -23.66
CA ARG A 168 28.70 16.14 -23.41
C ARG A 168 29.37 16.83 -24.61
N GLU A 169 29.85 16.07 -25.58
CA GLU A 169 30.75 16.56 -26.65
C GLU A 169 30.09 16.68 -28.04
N ARG A 170 28.77 16.45 -28.17
CA ARG A 170 28.03 16.46 -29.46
C ARG A 170 26.69 17.24 -29.38
N PRO A 171 26.71 18.58 -29.30
CA PRO A 171 25.48 19.40 -29.32
C PRO A 171 24.79 19.50 -30.70
N GLU A 172 25.44 19.03 -31.77
CA GLU A 172 24.98 19.15 -33.17
C GLU A 172 23.76 18.28 -33.51
N ASP A 173 23.59 17.13 -32.83
CA ASP A 173 22.56 16.13 -33.16
C ASP A 173 21.17 16.47 -32.58
N LEU A 174 21.09 17.41 -31.62
CA LEU A 174 19.81 17.95 -31.13
C LEU A 174 19.19 18.99 -32.09
N ALA A 175 19.99 19.64 -32.94
CA ALA A 175 19.51 20.68 -33.85
C ALA A 175 18.78 20.12 -35.09
N LYS A 176 18.93 18.83 -35.39
CA LYS A 176 18.28 18.16 -36.55
C LYS A 176 16.87 17.61 -36.27
N LEU A 177 16.34 17.79 -35.06
CA LEU A 177 15.01 17.33 -34.66
C LEU A 177 13.95 18.44 -34.61
N LYS A 178 14.18 19.57 -35.29
CA LYS A 178 13.21 20.66 -35.41
C LYS A 178 12.37 20.49 -36.70
N PRO A 179 11.04 20.31 -36.63
CA PRO A 179 10.18 20.41 -37.81
C PRO A 179 10.13 21.86 -38.31
N GLU A 180 10.19 22.01 -39.62
CA GLU A 180 10.13 23.28 -40.36
C GLU A 180 8.81 24.03 -40.10
N GLU A 181 8.92 25.32 -39.84
CA GLU A 181 7.84 26.27 -39.56
C GLU A 181 7.27 26.78 -40.89
N SER A 182 6.11 26.29 -41.31
CA SER A 182 5.40 26.78 -42.50
C SER A 182 4.48 27.96 -42.12
N GLY A 183 4.77 29.14 -42.67
CA GLY A 183 4.01 30.38 -42.53
C GLY A 183 2.64 30.39 -43.23
N PRO A 184 1.85 31.48 -43.07
CA PRO A 184 0.42 31.51 -43.33
C PRO A 184 0.08 31.70 -44.82
N ALA A 185 -0.95 30.99 -45.30
CA ALA A 185 -1.50 31.15 -46.63
C ALA A 185 -2.70 32.11 -46.65
N GLU A 186 -2.61 33.06 -47.57
CA GLU A 186 -3.55 34.12 -47.92
C GLU A 186 -4.72 33.62 -48.78
N SER A 187 -5.77 34.44 -48.83
CA SER A 187 -7.10 34.20 -49.40
C SER A 187 -7.19 34.29 -50.93
N ALA A 188 -8.14 33.55 -51.53
CA ALA A 188 -8.97 33.90 -52.71
C ALA A 188 -9.87 32.67 -53.01
N ASP A 189 -11.20 32.70 -52.89
CA ASP A 189 -12.28 33.44 -53.58
C ASP A 189 -13.05 32.54 -54.58
N ALA A 190 -14.38 32.69 -54.49
CA ALA A 190 -15.47 32.42 -55.42
C ALA A 190 -15.43 31.25 -56.43
N GLY A 191 -16.43 30.36 -56.27
CA GLY A 191 -16.98 29.54 -57.35
C GLY A 191 -18.30 28.90 -56.92
N LYS A 192 -19.40 29.29 -57.56
CA LYS A 192 -20.80 29.18 -57.10
C LYS A 192 -21.56 28.19 -57.99
N PHE A 193 -22.59 27.56 -57.40
CA PHE A 193 -23.72 26.82 -58.02
C PHE A 193 -23.37 25.46 -58.68
N GLY A 194 -24.22 24.44 -58.67
CA GLY A 194 -25.60 24.26 -58.22
C GLY A 194 -26.16 22.99 -58.87
N ASP A 195 -27.25 22.49 -58.29
CA ASP A 195 -28.25 21.61 -58.93
C ASP A 195 -27.89 20.13 -59.20
N ARG A 196 -28.54 19.22 -58.46
CA ARG A 196 -29.49 18.24 -59.03
C ARG A 196 -30.12 17.38 -57.93
N VAL A 197 -31.44 17.31 -57.97
CA VAL A 197 -32.34 16.56 -57.09
C VAL A 197 -32.59 15.15 -57.64
N GLU A 198 -32.94 14.24 -56.70
CA GLU A 198 -33.84 13.08 -56.84
C GLU A 198 -33.31 11.71 -57.32
N GLY A 199 -33.79 10.68 -56.61
CA GLY A 199 -34.01 9.33 -57.16
C GLY A 199 -33.26 8.22 -56.43
N GLY A 200 -33.96 7.47 -55.58
CA GLY A 200 -33.38 6.41 -54.75
C GLY A 200 -33.14 5.08 -55.46
N SER A 201 -32.37 4.21 -54.81
CA SER A 201 -32.74 2.81 -54.51
C SER A 201 -31.67 2.18 -53.63
N ALA A 202 -32.10 1.21 -52.82
CA ALA A 202 -31.36 0.58 -51.75
C ALA A 202 -30.10 -0.17 -52.21
N ALA A 203 -29.03 -0.02 -51.41
CA ALA A 203 -27.99 -1.04 -51.28
C ALA A 203 -27.46 -1.01 -49.85
N SER A 204 -27.90 -1.98 -49.05
CA SER A 204 -27.35 -2.27 -47.72
C SER A 204 -25.94 -2.83 -47.87
N ALA A 205 -24.93 -2.02 -47.58
CA ALA A 205 -23.54 -2.45 -47.41
C ALA A 205 -23.16 -2.40 -45.91
N PRO A 206 -22.31 -3.33 -45.44
CA PRO A 206 -22.25 -3.70 -44.04
C PRO A 206 -21.68 -2.57 -43.17
N VAL A 207 -22.31 -2.36 -42.03
CA VAL A 207 -21.79 -1.54 -40.93
C VAL A 207 -20.47 -2.14 -40.43
N SER A 208 -19.36 -1.71 -41.04
CA SER A 208 -18.08 -1.71 -40.34
C SER A 208 -18.26 -0.83 -39.11
N GLY A 209 -18.30 -1.46 -37.94
CA GLY A 209 -18.44 -0.81 -36.66
C GLY A 209 -17.35 0.26 -36.49
N LYS A 210 -17.68 1.50 -36.83
CA LYS A 210 -16.98 2.67 -36.33
C LYS A 210 -17.17 2.62 -34.83
N ARG A 211 -16.18 2.08 -34.11
CA ARG A 211 -16.04 2.24 -32.68
C ARG A 211 -16.05 3.75 -32.47
N ALA A 212 -17.18 4.28 -32.00
CA ALA A 212 -17.35 5.70 -31.80
C ALA A 212 -16.20 6.15 -30.90
N THR A 213 -15.38 7.07 -31.41
CA THR A 213 -14.42 7.79 -30.60
C THR A 213 -15.24 8.55 -29.56
N SER A 214 -15.44 7.93 -28.40
CA SER A 214 -16.16 8.52 -27.30
C SER A 214 -15.38 9.77 -26.89
N VAL A 215 -16.01 10.93 -27.06
CA VAL A 215 -15.45 12.18 -26.57
C VAL A 215 -15.27 12.00 -25.06
N PRO A 216 -14.05 12.18 -24.52
CA PRO A 216 -13.81 12.01 -23.09
C PRO A 216 -14.60 13.07 -22.32
N VAL A 217 -15.57 12.64 -21.51
CA VAL A 217 -16.42 13.52 -20.72
C VAL A 217 -15.85 13.66 -19.32
N ALA A 218 -15.57 14.89 -18.89
CA ALA A 218 -15.16 15.18 -17.52
C ALA A 218 -16.28 14.83 -16.54
N GLN A 219 -15.94 14.09 -15.49
CA GLN A 219 -16.82 13.69 -14.40
C GLN A 219 -16.37 14.36 -13.10
N LYS A 220 -17.21 14.26 -12.07
CA LYS A 220 -16.94 14.86 -10.78
C LYS A 220 -15.79 14.16 -10.06
N ALA A 221 -14.91 14.97 -9.47
CA ALA A 221 -13.96 14.51 -8.47
C ALA A 221 -13.93 15.50 -7.30
N GLU A 222 -13.67 15.02 -6.10
CA GLU A 222 -13.54 15.87 -4.92
C GLU A 222 -12.38 15.36 -4.06
N MET A 223 -11.69 16.26 -3.38
CA MET A 223 -10.67 15.91 -2.40
C MET A 223 -11.04 16.47 -1.04
N TRP A 224 -11.30 15.57 -0.11
CA TRP A 224 -11.66 15.91 1.26
C TRP A 224 -10.40 15.82 2.11
N VAL A 225 -9.99 16.94 2.70
CA VAL A 225 -8.80 17.05 3.54
C VAL A 225 -9.24 17.16 4.99
N ALA A 226 -8.72 16.27 5.83
CA ALA A 226 -8.99 16.25 7.26
C ALA A 226 -8.20 17.33 8.01
N SER A 227 -8.72 17.70 9.18
CA SER A 227 -8.02 18.57 10.13
C SER A 227 -6.78 17.87 10.69
N LEU A 228 -5.72 18.63 10.96
CA LEU A 228 -4.54 18.13 11.66
C LEU A 228 -4.83 17.84 13.14
N GLN A 229 -5.72 18.63 13.76
CA GLN A 229 -6.08 18.51 15.17
C GLN A 229 -7.15 17.43 15.39
N GLU A 230 -8.06 17.28 14.44
CA GLU A 230 -9.16 16.31 14.49
C GLU A 230 -9.21 15.48 13.20
N PRO A 231 -8.40 14.41 13.08
CA PRO A 231 -8.25 13.66 11.84
C PRO A 231 -9.53 13.00 11.31
N ASP A 232 -10.55 12.84 12.15
CA ASP A 232 -11.85 12.29 11.78
C ASP A 232 -12.80 13.34 11.19
N LYS A 233 -12.44 14.64 11.23
CA LYS A 233 -13.24 15.74 10.67
C LYS A 233 -12.62 16.27 9.39
N VAL A 234 -13.45 16.45 8.37
CA VAL A 234 -13.08 17.14 7.13
C VAL A 234 -12.97 18.65 7.42
N ASP A 235 -11.78 19.20 7.18
CA ASP A 235 -11.48 20.64 7.30
C ASP A 235 -11.80 21.38 6.00
N ARG A 236 -11.48 20.77 4.85
CA ARG A 236 -11.68 21.40 3.54
C ARG A 236 -11.99 20.41 2.44
N ILE A 237 -12.90 20.79 1.56
CA ILE A 237 -13.23 20.06 0.33
C ILE A 237 -12.73 20.87 -0.86
N TYR A 238 -11.94 20.25 -1.73
CA TYR A 238 -11.50 20.81 -3.00
C TYR A 238 -12.25 20.12 -4.13
N ASN A 239 -12.93 20.91 -4.96
CA ASN A 239 -13.63 20.39 -6.14
C ASN A 239 -12.64 20.17 -7.28
N GLY A 240 -12.86 19.11 -8.04
CA GLY A 240 -12.06 18.75 -9.20
C GLY A 240 -12.87 18.02 -10.26
N THR A 241 -12.17 17.60 -11.29
CA THR A 241 -12.74 16.81 -12.37
C THR A 241 -11.86 15.62 -12.69
N VAL A 242 -12.45 14.53 -13.16
CA VAL A 242 -11.74 13.34 -13.64
C VAL A 242 -12.17 13.00 -15.06
N VAL A 243 -11.20 12.65 -15.89
CA VAL A 243 -11.43 12.21 -17.27
C VAL A 243 -10.87 10.82 -17.45
N TRP A 244 -11.75 9.86 -17.76
CA TRP A 244 -11.40 8.46 -17.98
C TRP A 244 -11.17 8.16 -19.45
N ARG A 245 -10.10 7.43 -19.77
CA ARG A 245 -9.71 7.04 -21.12
C ARG A 245 -9.20 5.60 -21.15
N LEU A 246 -9.46 4.93 -22.27
CA LEU A 246 -8.83 3.66 -22.60
C LEU A 246 -7.51 3.96 -23.30
N GLU A 247 -6.41 3.45 -22.76
CA GLU A 247 -5.07 3.59 -23.32
C GLU A 247 -4.58 2.21 -23.79
N ASN A 248 -3.90 2.18 -24.94
CA ASN A 248 -3.25 0.97 -25.42
C ASN A 248 -1.79 1.01 -24.96
N VAL A 249 -1.39 0.07 -24.13
CA VAL A 249 -0.05 -0.02 -23.55
C VAL A 249 0.68 -1.23 -24.11
N GLY A 250 1.82 -1.01 -24.77
CA GLY A 250 2.65 -2.08 -25.33
C GLY A 250 3.90 -1.51 -26.00
N GLY A 251 5.06 -2.12 -25.73
CA GLY A 251 6.29 -1.78 -26.42
C GLY A 251 6.37 -2.38 -27.83
N PRO A 252 7.28 -1.92 -28.70
CA PRO A 252 7.54 -2.56 -29.98
C PRO A 252 7.83 -4.07 -29.78
N GLY A 253 6.98 -4.94 -30.34
CA GLY A 253 7.11 -6.40 -30.22
C GLY A 253 6.46 -7.03 -28.99
N GLN A 254 5.80 -6.27 -28.11
CA GLN A 254 4.96 -6.81 -27.03
C GLN A 254 3.47 -6.83 -27.43
N PRO A 255 2.67 -7.76 -26.89
CA PRO A 255 1.23 -7.73 -27.09
C PRO A 255 0.67 -6.41 -26.56
N VAL A 256 -0.14 -5.75 -27.40
CA VAL A 256 -0.81 -4.49 -27.03
C VAL A 256 -1.79 -4.82 -25.91
N GLY A 257 -1.46 -4.40 -24.70
CA GLY A 257 -2.35 -4.43 -23.55
C GLY A 257 -3.30 -3.24 -23.56
N SER A 258 -4.42 -3.37 -22.86
CA SER A 258 -5.28 -2.23 -22.54
C SER A 258 -4.96 -1.72 -21.15
N ALA A 259 -5.07 -0.41 -20.94
CA ALA A 259 -4.97 0.24 -19.65
C ALA A 259 -6.09 1.26 -19.49
N ILE A 260 -6.51 1.49 -18.24
CA ILE A 260 -7.46 2.53 -17.90
C ILE A 260 -6.67 3.70 -17.37
N ARG A 261 -6.82 4.87 -17.99
CA ARG A 261 -6.22 6.11 -17.53
C ARG A 261 -7.29 7.04 -16.97
N GLY A 262 -7.08 7.55 -15.76
CA GLY A 262 -7.84 8.64 -15.19
C GLY A 262 -6.94 9.86 -15.03
N ASP A 263 -7.27 10.97 -15.69
CA ASP A 263 -6.60 12.26 -15.46
C ASP A 263 -7.51 13.13 -14.59
N ILE A 264 -7.01 13.54 -13.43
CA ILE A 264 -7.72 14.34 -12.43
C ILE A 264 -7.08 15.72 -12.36
N ASP A 265 -7.91 16.75 -12.32
CA ASP A 265 -7.51 18.14 -12.08
C ASP A 265 -8.27 18.70 -10.88
N ILE A 266 -7.56 19.23 -9.88
CA ILE A 266 -8.08 19.89 -8.67
C ILE A 266 -7.53 21.33 -8.68
N PRO A 267 -8.22 22.27 -9.32
CA PRO A 267 -7.67 23.61 -9.61
C PRO A 267 -7.36 24.41 -8.34
N ASP A 268 -8.31 24.46 -7.40
CA ASP A 268 -8.18 25.24 -6.15
C ASP A 268 -7.12 24.65 -5.22
N GLY A 269 -6.91 23.33 -5.32
CA GLY A 269 -5.84 22.60 -4.65
C GLY A 269 -4.49 22.71 -5.35
N LYS A 270 -4.46 23.25 -6.58
CA LYS A 270 -3.33 23.26 -7.51
C LYS A 270 -2.66 21.90 -7.63
N MET A 271 -3.46 20.86 -7.81
CA MET A 271 -2.99 19.48 -7.84
C MET A 271 -3.59 18.75 -9.04
N LYS A 272 -2.72 18.12 -9.83
CA LYS A 272 -3.13 17.15 -10.84
C LYS A 272 -2.78 15.74 -10.38
N MET A 273 -3.58 14.76 -10.77
CA MET A 273 -3.30 13.36 -10.53
C MET A 273 -3.54 12.54 -11.79
N THR A 274 -2.71 11.54 -12.02
CA THR A 274 -2.93 10.54 -13.06
C THR A 274 -2.98 9.15 -12.42
N LEU A 275 -4.03 8.41 -12.74
CA LEU A 275 -4.22 7.00 -12.39
C LEU A 275 -4.08 6.16 -13.65
N LEU A 276 -3.29 5.08 -13.60
CA LEU A 276 -3.17 4.13 -14.70
C LEU A 276 -3.31 2.70 -14.20
N PHE A 277 -4.43 2.06 -14.53
CA PHE A 277 -4.71 0.66 -14.21
C PHE A 277 -4.31 -0.22 -15.38
N GLN A 278 -3.54 -1.27 -15.13
CA GLN A 278 -3.08 -2.19 -16.16
C GLN A 278 -2.97 -3.63 -15.63
N LYS A 279 -3.20 -4.61 -16.50
CA LYS A 279 -2.90 -6.02 -16.21
C LYS A 279 -1.41 -6.20 -15.99
N ASN A 280 -1.04 -6.92 -14.94
CA ASN A 280 0.36 -7.23 -14.69
C ASN A 280 0.79 -8.47 -15.48
N ASN A 281 1.70 -8.29 -16.43
CA ASN A 281 2.28 -9.39 -17.20
C ASN A 281 3.69 -9.78 -16.70
N ASP A 282 4.21 -9.09 -15.68
CA ASP A 282 5.49 -9.43 -15.07
C ASP A 282 5.31 -10.53 -14.02
N ALA A 283 5.97 -11.67 -14.24
CA ALA A 283 5.93 -12.82 -13.36
C ALA A 283 6.66 -12.59 -12.01
N THR A 284 7.56 -11.61 -11.95
CA THR A 284 8.31 -11.28 -10.72
C THR A 284 7.46 -10.52 -9.70
N LEU A 285 6.43 -9.81 -10.17
CA LEU A 285 5.49 -9.10 -9.30
C LEU A 285 4.34 -10.01 -8.89
N SER A 286 4.14 -10.18 -7.58
CA SER A 286 3.02 -10.96 -7.00
C SER A 286 1.68 -10.21 -7.05
N ALA A 287 1.40 -9.51 -8.15
CA ALA A 287 0.19 -8.74 -8.36
C ALA A 287 -0.55 -9.23 -9.62
N SER A 288 -1.89 -9.24 -9.60
CA SER A 288 -2.71 -9.51 -10.80
C SER A 288 -2.73 -8.31 -11.74
N HIS A 289 -2.89 -7.12 -11.15
CA HIS A 289 -2.95 -5.84 -11.85
C HIS A 289 -2.12 -4.82 -11.08
N THR A 290 -1.64 -3.81 -11.78
CA THR A 290 -0.94 -2.69 -11.17
C THR A 290 -1.70 -1.41 -11.43
N ILE A 291 -1.64 -0.49 -10.46
CA ILE A 291 -2.21 0.84 -10.56
C ILE A 291 -1.12 1.84 -10.25
N ASN A 292 -0.66 2.55 -11.26
CA ASN A 292 0.25 3.67 -11.07
C ASN A 292 -0.56 4.90 -10.67
N VAL A 293 -0.14 5.55 -9.60
CA VAL A 293 -0.75 6.77 -9.06
C VAL A 293 0.32 7.85 -9.03
N SER A 294 0.16 8.89 -9.84
CA SER A 294 1.09 10.01 -9.93
C SER A 294 0.41 11.30 -9.54
N PHE A 295 0.97 12.02 -8.56
CA PHE A 295 0.52 13.34 -8.16
C PHE A 295 1.49 14.40 -8.67
N LYS A 296 0.94 15.51 -9.16
CA LYS A 296 1.67 16.68 -9.67
C LYS A 296 1.19 17.92 -8.93
N PRO A 297 1.65 18.14 -7.69
CA PRO A 297 1.36 19.39 -6.99
C PRO A 297 2.07 20.55 -7.71
N GLN A 298 1.36 21.65 -7.92
CA GLN A 298 1.94 22.84 -8.53
C GLN A 298 2.47 23.78 -7.44
N SER A 299 3.52 24.54 -7.76
CA SER A 299 4.16 25.46 -6.82
C SER A 299 3.18 26.49 -6.25
N GLY A 300 3.29 26.75 -4.94
CA GLY A 300 2.42 27.68 -4.22
C GLY A 300 0.96 27.21 -4.08
N GLY A 301 0.72 25.89 -4.16
CA GLY A 301 -0.58 25.26 -3.88
C GLY A 301 -0.76 24.91 -2.40
N PRO A 302 -2.01 24.90 -1.89
CA PRO A 302 -2.29 24.64 -0.47
C PRO A 302 -2.17 23.16 -0.08
N LEU A 303 -2.10 22.24 -1.05
CA LEU A 303 -2.14 20.79 -0.81
C LEU A 303 -0.76 20.12 -0.68
N GLY A 304 0.34 20.81 -0.98
CA GLY A 304 1.69 20.22 -0.87
C GLY A 304 1.85 18.89 -1.64
N GLY A 305 2.87 18.11 -1.27
CA GLY A 305 3.08 16.76 -1.81
C GLY A 305 2.23 15.69 -1.13
N VAL A 306 2.28 14.47 -1.67
CA VAL A 306 1.68 13.27 -1.09
C VAL A 306 2.78 12.40 -0.52
N LYS A 307 2.65 12.02 0.75
CA LYS A 307 3.61 11.19 1.49
C LYS A 307 3.28 9.70 1.39
N ALA A 308 2.00 9.35 1.44
CA ALA A 308 1.54 7.97 1.36
C ALA A 308 0.14 7.89 0.76
N ILE A 309 -0.21 6.73 0.21
CA ILE A 309 -1.57 6.43 -0.23
C ILE A 309 -2.09 5.16 0.46
N GLY A 310 -3.40 5.10 0.64
CA GLY A 310 -4.12 3.93 1.12
C GLY A 310 -4.58 3.02 -0.03
N PRO A 311 -5.20 1.88 0.30
CA PRO A 311 -5.84 1.03 -0.69
C PRO A 311 -7.06 1.74 -1.30
N ILE A 312 -7.29 1.49 -2.58
CA ILE A 312 -8.49 1.99 -3.27
C ILE A 312 -9.74 1.35 -2.67
N GLN A 313 -10.80 2.14 -2.54
CA GLN A 313 -12.13 1.68 -2.18
C GLN A 313 -13.08 1.99 -3.32
N MET A 314 -14.02 1.09 -3.57
CA MET A 314 -15.02 1.23 -4.61
C MET A 314 -16.38 1.32 -3.96
N ARG A 315 -17.23 2.25 -4.39
CA ARG A 315 -18.58 2.39 -3.86
C ARG A 315 -19.61 2.70 -4.93
N ARG A 316 -20.88 2.46 -4.61
CA ARG A 316 -21.99 2.97 -5.41
C ARG A 316 -22.09 4.49 -5.24
N ALA A 317 -22.69 5.17 -6.21
CA ALA A 317 -22.85 6.63 -6.16
C ALA A 317 -23.64 7.10 -4.93
N ASP A 318 -24.60 6.31 -4.47
CA ASP A 318 -25.48 6.58 -3.32
C ASP A 318 -24.91 6.09 -1.96
N ALA A 319 -23.84 5.27 -1.99
CA ALA A 319 -23.31 4.64 -0.79
C ALA A 319 -22.37 5.58 -0.03
N GLN A 320 -22.49 5.57 1.30
CA GLN A 320 -21.65 6.34 2.22
C GLN A 320 -20.29 5.70 2.51
N SER A 321 -20.15 4.39 2.28
CA SER A 321 -18.92 3.63 2.53
C SER A 321 -18.61 2.73 1.35
N GLY A 322 -17.31 2.53 1.10
CA GLY A 322 -16.81 1.74 -0.01
C GLY A 322 -16.23 0.39 0.39
N GLU A 323 -16.25 -0.52 -0.58
CA GLU A 323 -15.60 -1.80 -0.50
C GLU A 323 -14.14 -1.68 -0.90
N LYS A 324 -13.24 -2.15 -0.04
CA LYS A 324 -11.80 -2.15 -0.31
C LYS A 324 -11.46 -3.08 -1.48
N VAL A 325 -10.72 -2.53 -2.43
CA VAL A 325 -10.02 -3.31 -3.46
C VAL A 325 -8.76 -3.87 -2.82
N ALA A 326 -8.60 -5.18 -2.92
CA ALA A 326 -7.56 -5.90 -2.23
C ALA A 326 -6.22 -5.68 -2.95
N GLY A 327 -5.40 -4.76 -2.44
CA GLY A 327 -4.10 -4.41 -3.03
C GLY A 327 -3.17 -3.74 -2.01
N ILE A 328 -1.87 -3.74 -2.34
CA ILE A 328 -0.83 -3.20 -1.49
C ILE A 328 -0.25 -1.94 -2.15
N PRO A 329 -0.42 -0.75 -1.55
CA PRO A 329 0.24 0.46 -2.01
C PRO A 329 1.72 0.45 -1.61
N VAL A 330 2.60 0.82 -2.53
CA VAL A 330 4.03 1.01 -2.30
C VAL A 330 4.49 2.34 -2.93
N PRO A 331 5.29 3.14 -2.20
CA PRO A 331 5.92 4.33 -2.79
C PRO A 331 7.02 3.90 -3.76
N ILE A 332 7.08 4.56 -4.92
CA ILE A 332 8.17 4.38 -5.90
C ILE A 332 9.13 5.56 -5.77
N THR A 333 8.60 6.77 -5.86
CA THR A 333 9.30 8.04 -5.66
C THR A 333 8.36 9.03 -5.00
N ASP A 334 8.85 10.24 -4.71
CA ASP A 334 7.99 11.34 -4.26
C ASP A 334 6.82 11.53 -5.20
N ASN A 335 5.61 11.60 -4.63
CA ASN A 335 4.36 11.77 -5.36
C ASN A 335 4.02 10.66 -6.38
N ASN A 336 4.77 9.56 -6.45
CA ASN A 336 4.47 8.43 -7.33
C ASN A 336 4.40 7.12 -6.56
N PHE A 337 3.28 6.42 -6.71
CA PHE A 337 2.97 5.21 -5.99
C PHE A 337 2.49 4.13 -6.94
N LEU A 338 2.74 2.88 -6.57
CA LEU A 338 2.22 1.71 -7.24
C LEU A 338 1.28 0.98 -6.28
N ILE A 339 0.09 0.60 -6.74
CA ILE A 339 -0.76 -0.33 -6.02
C ILE A 339 -0.74 -1.65 -6.78
N GLY A 340 -0.16 -2.68 -6.16
CA GLY A 340 -0.24 -4.05 -6.67
C GLY A 340 -1.53 -4.72 -6.17
N LEU A 341 -2.47 -5.00 -7.07
CA LEU A 341 -3.68 -5.74 -6.73
C LEU A 341 -3.34 -7.21 -6.48
N MET A 342 -3.89 -7.80 -5.42
CA MET A 342 -3.59 -9.18 -5.06
C MET A 342 -4.05 -10.16 -6.16
N ARG A 343 -3.26 -11.22 -6.35
CA ARG A 343 -3.54 -12.33 -7.28
C ARG A 343 -4.29 -13.46 -6.56
N GLY A 344 -4.89 -14.39 -7.31
CA GLY A 344 -5.56 -15.58 -6.78
C GLY A 344 -7.02 -15.29 -6.38
N ASP A 345 -7.47 -15.81 -5.24
CA ASP A 345 -8.89 -15.78 -4.82
C ASP A 345 -9.51 -14.38 -4.73
N ARG A 346 -8.68 -13.34 -4.58
CA ARG A 346 -9.13 -11.93 -4.49
C ARG A 346 -9.24 -11.23 -5.85
N GLU A 347 -8.65 -11.80 -6.89
CA GLU A 347 -8.54 -11.17 -8.21
C GLU A 347 -9.92 -10.99 -8.86
N ALA A 348 -10.73 -12.05 -8.94
CA ALA A 348 -12.07 -11.98 -9.51
C ALA A 348 -12.96 -10.96 -8.77
N ARG A 349 -12.86 -10.89 -7.44
CA ARG A 349 -13.57 -9.88 -6.63
C ARG A 349 -13.09 -8.47 -6.96
N ASN A 350 -11.78 -8.24 -7.02
CA ASN A 350 -11.22 -6.93 -7.36
C ASN A 350 -11.71 -6.45 -8.72
N ILE A 351 -11.66 -7.32 -9.72
CA ILE A 351 -12.15 -7.03 -11.08
C ILE A 351 -13.65 -6.75 -11.07
N GLN A 352 -14.44 -7.50 -10.31
CA GLN A 352 -15.87 -7.25 -10.16
C GLN A 352 -16.15 -5.86 -9.56
N LEU A 353 -15.44 -5.47 -8.49
CA LEU A 353 -15.59 -4.14 -7.89
C LEU A 353 -15.23 -3.03 -8.88
N LEU A 354 -14.11 -3.19 -9.61
CA LEU A 354 -13.67 -2.24 -10.63
C LEU A 354 -14.65 -2.16 -11.81
N ARG A 355 -15.41 -3.21 -12.10
CA ARG A 355 -16.42 -3.19 -13.16
C ARG A 355 -17.74 -2.57 -12.70
N SER A 356 -18.25 -2.96 -11.53
CA SER A 356 -19.64 -2.72 -11.15
C SER A 356 -19.89 -1.43 -10.38
N LEU A 357 -18.88 -0.89 -9.70
CA LEU A 357 -19.05 0.25 -8.80
C LEU A 357 -18.64 1.56 -9.47
N ALA A 358 -19.48 2.59 -9.29
CA ALA A 358 -19.41 3.84 -10.04
C ALA A 358 -18.36 4.83 -9.51
N VAL A 359 -17.95 4.69 -8.25
CA VAL A 359 -17.11 5.68 -7.56
C VAL A 359 -15.86 5.03 -6.98
N ILE A 360 -14.75 5.74 -7.12
CA ILE A 360 -13.42 5.34 -6.64
C ILE A 360 -12.97 6.32 -5.56
N ASP A 361 -12.68 5.80 -4.38
CA ASP A 361 -12.08 6.54 -3.27
C ASP A 361 -10.61 6.14 -3.12
N LEU A 362 -9.73 7.13 -3.12
CA LEU A 362 -8.31 6.98 -2.85
C LEU A 362 -7.94 7.76 -1.57
N PRO A 363 -7.85 7.07 -0.43
CA PRO A 363 -7.29 7.65 0.79
C PRO A 363 -5.80 7.95 0.61
N LEU A 364 -5.31 9.03 1.20
CA LEU A 364 -3.92 9.44 1.15
C LEU A 364 -3.51 10.26 2.37
N GLN A 365 -2.20 10.43 2.55
CA GLN A 365 -1.61 11.33 3.54
C GLN A 365 -0.74 12.35 2.80
N LEU A 366 -1.01 13.63 3.05
CA LEU A 366 -0.22 14.75 2.54
C LEU A 366 1.13 14.87 3.26
N SER A 367 2.09 15.53 2.63
CA SER A 367 3.43 15.75 3.19
C SER A 367 3.41 16.58 4.49
N ASP A 368 2.38 17.39 4.69
CA ASP A 368 2.15 18.16 5.93
C ASP A 368 1.51 17.33 7.06
N GLY A 369 1.21 16.05 6.82
CA GLY A 369 0.64 15.12 7.78
C GLY A 369 -0.88 14.98 7.73
N ARG A 370 -1.61 15.85 7.01
CA ARG A 370 -3.07 15.77 6.88
C ARG A 370 -3.48 14.51 6.14
N SER A 371 -4.50 13.83 6.66
CA SER A 371 -5.21 12.78 5.93
C SER A 371 -6.11 13.42 4.89
N ALA A 372 -6.22 12.81 3.71
CA ALA A 372 -7.18 13.23 2.70
C ALA A 372 -7.74 12.02 1.96
N THR A 373 -8.89 12.20 1.31
CA THR A 373 -9.46 11.20 0.41
C THR A 373 -9.84 11.88 -0.89
N ILE A 374 -9.39 11.34 -2.02
CA ILE A 374 -9.84 11.78 -3.35
C ILE A 374 -10.95 10.84 -3.81
N ASN A 375 -12.13 11.41 -3.96
CA ASN A 375 -13.30 10.78 -4.55
C ASN A 375 -13.33 11.06 -6.06
N MET A 376 -13.59 10.03 -6.87
CA MET A 376 -13.67 10.15 -8.33
C MET A 376 -14.86 9.37 -8.86
N GLU A 377 -15.73 10.04 -9.61
CA GLU A 377 -16.84 9.39 -10.30
C GLU A 377 -16.38 8.87 -11.67
N LYS A 378 -16.80 7.65 -12.02
CA LYS A 378 -16.59 7.11 -13.37
C LYS A 378 -17.51 7.74 -14.39
N GLY A 379 -18.77 7.93 -14.01
CA GLY A 379 -19.87 8.26 -14.91
C GLY A 379 -20.05 7.24 -16.06
N PRO A 380 -21.03 7.45 -16.95
CA PRO A 380 -21.30 6.52 -18.05
C PRO A 380 -20.12 6.34 -19.01
N ALA A 381 -19.31 7.38 -19.22
CA ALA A 381 -18.13 7.31 -20.07
C ALA A 381 -17.03 6.45 -19.44
N GLY A 382 -16.73 6.66 -18.16
CA GLY A 382 -15.74 5.86 -17.43
C GLY A 382 -16.18 4.41 -17.26
N GLU A 383 -17.46 4.14 -16.96
CA GLU A 383 -17.97 2.77 -16.85
C GLU A 383 -17.70 1.94 -18.12
N ARG A 384 -17.89 2.53 -19.31
CA ARG A 384 -17.55 1.87 -20.58
C ARG A 384 -16.05 1.65 -20.72
N VAL A 385 -15.21 2.62 -20.37
CA VAL A 385 -13.74 2.47 -20.39
C VAL A 385 -13.30 1.33 -19.48
N PHE A 386 -13.84 1.25 -18.26
CA PHE A 386 -13.55 0.17 -17.33
C PHE A 386 -14.01 -1.19 -17.87
N SER A 387 -15.23 -1.28 -18.41
CA SER A 387 -15.72 -2.52 -19.01
C SER A 387 -14.84 -2.99 -20.16
N ASP A 388 -14.58 -2.12 -21.13
CA ASP A 388 -13.78 -2.43 -22.33
C ASP A 388 -12.36 -2.88 -21.96
N ALA A 389 -11.72 -2.21 -21.00
CA ALA A 389 -10.37 -2.58 -20.54
C ALA A 389 -10.37 -3.95 -19.86
N ILE A 390 -11.32 -4.21 -18.95
CA ILE A 390 -11.41 -5.48 -18.23
C ILE A 390 -11.75 -6.63 -19.18
N ASP A 391 -12.63 -6.40 -20.17
CA ASP A 391 -12.95 -7.39 -21.20
C ASP A 391 -11.73 -7.75 -22.04
N ASN A 392 -10.82 -6.79 -22.27
CA ASN A 392 -9.55 -7.04 -22.95
C ASN A 392 -8.51 -7.71 -22.03
N TRP A 393 -8.56 -7.51 -20.72
CA TRP A 393 -7.69 -8.23 -19.77
C TRP A 393 -8.06 -9.70 -19.61
N GLY A 394 -9.33 -10.05 -19.84
CA GLY A 394 -9.82 -11.44 -19.79
C GLY A 394 -9.51 -12.27 -21.04
N LYS A 395 -9.03 -11.64 -22.10
CA LYS A 395 -8.50 -12.29 -23.31
C LYS A 395 -7.00 -12.54 -23.13
#